data_AF-A0A6I1QVA6-F1
#
_entry.id   AF-A0A6I1QVA6-F1
#
_cell.length_a   1.000
_cell.length_b   1.000
_cell.length_c   1.000
_cell.angle_alpha   90.00
_cell.angle_beta   90.00
_cell.angle_gamma   90.00
#
_symmetry.space_group_name_H-M   'P 1'
#
loop_
_entity.id
_entity.type
_entity.pdbx_description
1 polymer ?
#
loop_
_entity_poly.entity_id
_entity_poly.type
_entity_poly.pdbx_seq_one_letter_code
_entity_poly.pdbx_strand_id
1 'polypeptide(L)'
;MSEQTIQEFAATKGFHSHTQQRWLSWKPQDGAALLNLARALKAGENHLRDLMDWLEEISMRDGVAIQDVLGSEAITRIKTDPRLGRADRLKRVKDQIRRLRFPRLSQLEDSIQSKIRALKLQPNVKLSVPPGLEGGDLRVEFSVGSPAELKSVLAKLSEASECEFMTEIFVLLKGDASAEKPKPVR
;
A
#
# COMPACT_ATOMS: atom_id res chain seq x y z
N MET A 1 0.41 -32.17 -7.17
CA MET A 1 -0.48 -31.38 -8.05
C MET A 1 -0.04 -29.92 -8.18
N SER A 2 0.46 -29.25 -7.13
CA SER A 2 0.83 -27.81 -7.22
C SER A 2 2.16 -27.54 -7.94
N GLU A 3 3.20 -28.33 -7.72
CA GLU A 3 4.56 -28.05 -8.23
C GLU A 3 4.65 -28.08 -9.76
N GLN A 4 4.12 -29.12 -10.41
CA GLN A 4 4.10 -29.24 -11.87
C GLN A 4 3.35 -28.07 -12.52
N THR A 5 2.24 -27.63 -11.91
CA THR A 5 1.46 -26.50 -12.39
C THR A 5 2.20 -25.15 -12.24
N ILE A 6 3.01 -24.98 -11.19
CA ILE A 6 3.87 -23.80 -11.01
C ILE A 6 4.97 -23.78 -12.08
N GLN A 7 5.62 -24.92 -12.33
CA GLN A 7 6.65 -25.07 -13.37
C GLN A 7 6.09 -24.76 -14.76
N GLU A 8 4.95 -25.35 -15.13
CA GLU A 8 4.27 -25.09 -16.41
C GLU A 8 3.90 -23.61 -16.57
N PHE A 9 3.34 -23.00 -15.52
CA PHE A 9 3.00 -21.58 -15.54
C PHE A 9 4.24 -20.70 -15.74
N ALA A 10 5.30 -20.97 -14.99
CA ALA A 10 6.54 -20.21 -15.08
C ALA A 10 7.25 -20.38 -16.42
N ALA A 11 7.27 -21.60 -16.98
CA ALA A 11 7.81 -21.89 -18.31
C ALA A 11 7.02 -21.17 -19.41
N THR A 12 5.68 -21.22 -19.36
CA THR A 12 4.81 -20.52 -20.32
C THR A 12 5.02 -19.00 -20.30
N LYS A 13 5.39 -18.45 -19.14
CA LYS A 13 5.67 -17.02 -18.95
C LYS A 13 7.13 -16.62 -19.17
N GLY A 14 8.03 -17.59 -19.37
CA GLY A 14 9.46 -17.35 -19.55
C GLY A 14 10.15 -16.84 -18.28
N PHE A 15 9.71 -17.28 -17.09
CA PHE A 15 10.35 -16.84 -15.84
C PHE A 15 11.71 -17.50 -15.65
N HIS A 16 12.65 -16.76 -15.03
CA HIS A 16 13.99 -17.24 -14.77
C HIS A 16 13.99 -18.45 -13.82
N SER A 17 14.93 -19.37 -14.02
CA SER A 17 15.07 -20.60 -13.23
C SER A 17 15.18 -20.34 -11.73
N HIS A 18 15.89 -19.29 -11.32
CA HIS A 18 16.02 -18.90 -9.92
C HIS A 18 14.65 -18.54 -9.29
N THR A 19 13.79 -17.81 -10.01
CA THR A 19 12.45 -17.47 -9.52
C THR A 19 11.60 -18.74 -9.36
N GLN A 20 11.73 -19.69 -10.28
CA GLN A 20 11.04 -20.98 -10.20
C GLN A 20 11.51 -21.81 -9.00
N GLN A 21 12.82 -21.94 -8.82
CA GLN A 21 13.41 -22.68 -7.70
C GLN A 21 13.00 -22.07 -6.35
N ARG A 22 13.04 -20.74 -6.23
CA ARG A 22 12.58 -20.04 -5.03
C ARG A 22 11.11 -20.34 -4.75
N TRP A 23 10.24 -20.28 -5.78
CA TRP A 23 8.82 -20.57 -5.61
C TRP A 23 8.58 -22.01 -5.17
N LEU A 24 9.29 -22.97 -5.78
CA LEU A 24 9.18 -24.39 -5.42
C LEU A 24 9.77 -24.72 -4.04
N SER A 25 10.61 -23.85 -3.48
CA SER A 25 11.15 -24.02 -2.13
C SER A 25 10.13 -23.71 -1.02
N TRP A 26 9.04 -23.01 -1.34
CA TRP A 26 7.96 -22.74 -0.40
C TRP A 26 7.13 -23.99 -0.11
N LYS A 27 6.38 -23.96 1.00
CA LYS A 27 5.38 -25.01 1.27
C LYS A 27 4.40 -25.09 0.09
N PRO A 28 3.92 -26.30 -0.28
CA PRO A 28 3.05 -26.48 -1.44
C PRO A 28 1.80 -25.60 -1.44
N GLN A 29 1.24 -25.32 -0.26
CA GLN A 29 0.04 -24.52 -0.11
C GLN A 29 0.32 -23.01 -0.32
N ASP A 30 1.45 -22.51 0.18
CA ASP A 30 1.93 -21.14 -0.06
C ASP A 30 2.22 -20.92 -1.55
N GLY A 31 2.90 -21.87 -2.18
CA GLY A 31 3.17 -21.84 -3.62
C GLY A 31 1.89 -21.83 -4.45
N ALA A 32 0.89 -22.64 -4.09
CA ALA A 32 -0.41 -22.68 -4.74
C ALA A 32 -1.20 -21.37 -4.56
N ALA A 33 -1.14 -20.75 -3.38
CA ALA A 33 -1.77 -19.47 -3.11
C ALA A 33 -1.19 -18.35 -4.00
N LEU A 34 0.13 -18.29 -4.13
CA LEU A 34 0.79 -17.35 -5.05
C LEU A 34 0.42 -17.63 -6.51
N LEU A 35 0.26 -18.90 -6.90
CA LEU A 35 -0.08 -19.29 -8.27
C LEU A 35 -1.48 -18.82 -8.64
N ASN A 36 -2.43 -19.01 -7.72
CA ASN A 36 -3.80 -18.55 -7.88
C ASN A 36 -3.85 -17.03 -8.06
N LEU A 37 -3.07 -16.28 -7.27
CA LEU A 37 -2.95 -14.85 -7.40
C LEU A 37 -2.31 -14.45 -8.76
N ALA A 38 -1.19 -15.08 -9.12
CA ALA A 38 -0.44 -14.82 -10.33
C ALA A 38 -1.30 -15.02 -11.59
N ARG A 39 -2.10 -16.09 -11.62
CA ARG A 39 -3.05 -16.39 -12.69
C ARG A 39 -4.19 -15.37 -12.75
N ALA A 40 -4.85 -15.10 -11.61
CA ALA A 40 -5.98 -14.19 -11.54
C ALA A 40 -5.62 -12.76 -12.01
N LEU A 41 -4.41 -12.31 -11.69
CA LEU A 41 -3.96 -10.94 -11.97
C LEU A 41 -3.06 -10.85 -13.22
N LYS A 42 -2.72 -11.99 -13.84
CA LYS A 42 -1.69 -12.12 -14.88
C LYS A 42 -0.40 -11.38 -14.51
N ALA A 43 0.06 -11.58 -13.28
CA ALA A 43 1.27 -10.93 -12.77
C ALA A 43 2.50 -11.38 -13.57
N GLY A 44 3.34 -10.41 -13.96
CA GLY A 44 4.66 -10.68 -14.54
C GLY A 44 5.69 -11.02 -13.47
N GLU A 45 6.86 -11.51 -13.90
CA GLU A 45 7.92 -12.00 -13.00
C GLU A 45 8.37 -10.94 -11.98
N ASN A 46 8.61 -9.71 -12.43
CA ASN A 46 9.07 -8.63 -11.54
C ASN A 46 8.08 -8.38 -10.40
N HIS A 47 6.78 -8.38 -10.70
CA HIS A 47 5.76 -8.24 -9.66
C HIS A 47 5.72 -9.42 -8.71
N LEU A 48 5.92 -10.64 -9.22
CA LEU A 48 5.95 -11.83 -8.36
C LEU A 48 7.17 -11.83 -7.46
N ARG A 49 8.34 -11.45 -7.97
CA ARG A 49 9.56 -11.31 -7.15
C ARG A 49 9.36 -10.33 -6.00
N ASP A 50 8.82 -9.13 -6.27
CA ASP A 50 8.51 -8.15 -5.22
C ASP A 50 7.55 -8.76 -4.17
N LEU A 51 6.51 -9.45 -4.62
CA LEU A 51 5.55 -10.10 -3.74
C LEU A 51 6.19 -11.23 -2.92
N MET A 52 7.08 -12.02 -3.51
CA MET A 52 7.80 -13.08 -2.81
C MET A 52 8.66 -12.51 -1.69
N ASP A 53 9.42 -11.45 -1.96
CA ASP A 53 10.22 -10.75 -0.94
C ASP A 53 9.32 -10.29 0.22
N TRP A 54 8.20 -9.63 -0.10
CA TRP A 54 7.34 -9.06 0.93
C TRP A 54 6.60 -10.13 1.73
N LEU A 55 6.14 -11.20 1.09
CA LEU A 55 5.40 -12.28 1.75
C LEU A 55 6.31 -13.11 2.66
N GLU A 56 7.55 -13.38 2.25
CA GLU A 56 8.53 -14.04 3.10
C GLU A 56 8.86 -13.18 4.32
N GLU A 57 9.08 -11.87 4.13
CA GLU A 57 9.34 -10.96 5.25
C GLU A 57 8.15 -10.86 6.23
N ILE A 58 6.92 -10.78 5.72
CA ILE A 58 5.71 -10.78 6.57
C ILE A 58 5.61 -12.11 7.34
N SER A 59 5.79 -13.23 6.65
CA SER A 59 5.73 -14.57 7.25
C SER A 59 6.77 -14.73 8.37
N MET A 60 8.01 -14.30 8.13
CA MET A 60 9.07 -14.34 9.13
C MET A 60 8.80 -13.41 10.31
N ARG A 61 8.30 -12.19 10.07
CA ARG A 61 8.04 -11.20 11.12
C ARG A 61 6.85 -11.56 12.01
N ASP A 62 5.76 -12.03 11.40
CA ASP A 62 4.47 -12.23 12.07
C ASP A 62 4.19 -13.70 12.43
N GLY A 63 5.00 -14.65 11.94
CA GLY A 63 4.82 -16.09 12.18
C GLY A 63 3.58 -16.69 11.49
N VAL A 64 3.09 -16.04 10.43
CA VAL A 64 1.89 -16.46 9.67
C VAL A 64 2.27 -17.11 8.35
N ALA A 65 1.47 -18.07 7.85
CA ALA A 65 1.75 -18.67 6.56
C ALA A 65 1.44 -17.67 5.41
N ILE A 66 2.19 -17.78 4.30
CA ILE A 66 2.02 -16.90 3.14
C ILE A 66 0.61 -17.05 2.55
N GLN A 67 0.07 -18.27 2.53
CA GLN A 67 -1.29 -18.55 2.12
C GLN A 67 -2.34 -17.79 2.94
N ASP A 68 -2.11 -17.58 4.24
CA ASP A 68 -3.06 -16.90 5.12
C ASP A 68 -3.06 -15.40 4.83
N VAL A 69 -1.87 -14.83 4.56
CA VAL A 69 -1.73 -13.44 4.10
C VAL A 69 -2.47 -13.23 2.78
N LEU A 70 -2.23 -14.10 1.78
CA LEU A 70 -2.86 -14.04 0.46
C LEU A 70 -4.36 -14.38 0.48
N GLY A 71 -4.78 -15.19 1.45
CA GLY A 71 -6.17 -15.59 1.69
C GLY A 71 -6.96 -14.58 2.53
N SER A 72 -6.29 -13.60 3.15
CA SER A 72 -6.92 -12.59 3.99
C SER A 72 -8.09 -11.89 3.27
N GLU A 73 -9.08 -11.49 4.06
CA GLU A 73 -10.29 -10.86 3.53
C GLU A 73 -9.97 -9.59 2.72
N ALA A 74 -9.00 -8.79 3.18
CA ALA A 74 -8.56 -7.58 2.49
C ALA A 74 -8.04 -7.88 1.06
N ILE A 75 -7.18 -8.89 0.91
CA ILE A 75 -6.62 -9.29 -0.39
C ILE A 75 -7.71 -9.93 -1.26
N THR A 76 -8.55 -10.78 -0.68
CA THR A 76 -9.63 -11.47 -1.39
C THR A 76 -10.67 -10.49 -1.94
N ARG A 77 -11.07 -9.48 -1.16
CA ARG A 77 -11.99 -8.41 -1.61
C ARG A 77 -11.41 -7.64 -2.80
N ILE A 78 -10.13 -7.26 -2.77
CA ILE A 78 -9.48 -6.55 -3.89
C ILE A 78 -9.41 -7.46 -5.13
N LYS A 79 -9.03 -8.72 -4.95
CA LYS A 79 -8.88 -9.70 -6.04
C LYS A 79 -10.20 -9.98 -6.77
N THR A 80 -11.32 -9.89 -6.06
CA THR A 80 -12.66 -10.23 -6.58
C THR A 80 -13.54 -9.02 -6.89
N ASP A 81 -13.07 -7.79 -6.64
CA ASP A 81 -13.86 -6.57 -6.91
C ASP A 81 -14.13 -6.44 -8.42
N PRO A 82 -15.41 -6.50 -8.85
CA PRO A 82 -15.78 -6.43 -10.26
C PRO A 82 -15.60 -5.03 -10.85
N ARG A 83 -15.49 -3.99 -10.00
CA ARG A 83 -15.32 -2.59 -10.42
C ARG A 83 -13.89 -2.27 -10.84
N LEU A 84 -12.94 -3.14 -10.52
CA LEU A 84 -11.52 -2.91 -10.78
C LEU A 84 -11.05 -3.66 -12.01
N GLY A 85 -10.34 -2.95 -12.89
CA GLY A 85 -9.58 -3.57 -13.96
C GLY A 85 -8.49 -4.49 -13.41
N ARG A 86 -8.01 -5.43 -14.23
CA ARG A 86 -6.95 -6.38 -13.81
C ARG A 86 -5.69 -5.68 -13.29
N ALA A 87 -5.25 -4.62 -13.99
CA ALA A 87 -4.07 -3.86 -13.61
C ALA A 87 -4.28 -3.13 -12.26
N ASP A 88 -5.46 -2.56 -12.04
CA ASP A 88 -5.81 -1.90 -10.78
C ASP A 88 -5.87 -2.89 -9.62
N ARG A 89 -6.42 -4.10 -9.85
CA ARG A 89 -6.41 -5.17 -8.84
C ARG A 89 -4.98 -5.56 -8.47
N LEU A 90 -4.09 -5.72 -9.46
CA LEU A 90 -2.68 -6.02 -9.20
C LEU A 90 -2.01 -4.92 -8.39
N LYS A 91 -2.19 -3.66 -8.78
CA LYS A 91 -1.65 -2.51 -8.05
C LYS A 91 -2.15 -2.48 -6.60
N ARG A 92 -3.47 -2.61 -6.39
CA ARG A 92 -4.06 -2.57 -5.04
C ARG A 92 -3.66 -3.76 -4.17
N VAL A 93 -3.53 -4.96 -4.74
CA VAL A 93 -3.02 -6.13 -4.00
C VAL A 93 -1.56 -5.89 -3.59
N LYS A 94 -0.72 -5.42 -4.51
CA LYS A 94 0.67 -5.05 -4.19
C LYS A 94 0.72 -4.00 -3.08
N ASP A 95 -0.08 -2.94 -3.18
CA ASP A 95 -0.13 -1.89 -2.17
C ASP A 95 -0.57 -2.45 -0.81
N GLN A 96 -1.58 -3.33 -0.78
CA GLN A 96 -2.03 -3.97 0.47
C GLN A 96 -0.93 -4.84 1.09
N ILE A 97 -0.22 -5.64 0.30
CA ILE A 97 0.89 -6.48 0.81
C ILE A 97 2.06 -5.60 1.27
N ARG A 98 2.38 -4.52 0.55
CA ARG A 98 3.38 -3.52 0.99
C ARG A 98 3.02 -2.93 2.34
N ARG A 99 1.73 -2.61 2.56
CA ARG A 99 1.27 -2.07 3.83
C ARG A 99 1.43 -3.06 4.99
N LEU A 100 1.13 -4.34 4.74
CA LEU A 100 1.38 -5.41 5.69
C LEU A 100 2.87 -5.57 5.99
N ARG A 101 3.75 -5.43 4.99
CA ARG A 101 5.22 -5.46 5.17
C ARG A 101 5.74 -4.31 6.02
N PHE A 102 5.17 -3.10 5.89
CA PHE A 102 5.60 -1.92 6.62
C PHE A 102 4.48 -1.36 7.52
N PRO A 103 4.12 -2.03 8.63
CA PRO A 103 2.95 -1.68 9.43
C PRO A 103 3.11 -0.31 10.11
N ARG A 104 4.32 0.00 10.63
CA ARG A 104 4.60 1.31 11.25
C ARG A 104 4.50 2.45 10.24
N LEU A 105 5.12 2.27 9.06
CA LEU A 105 5.02 3.25 7.98
C LEU A 105 3.57 3.43 7.52
N SER A 106 2.82 2.34 7.39
CA SER A 106 1.42 2.39 6.97
C SER A 106 0.53 3.10 7.98
N GLN A 107 0.76 2.89 9.28
CA GLN A 107 0.09 3.62 10.35
C GLN A 107 0.40 5.12 10.30
N LEU A 108 1.64 5.48 9.98
CA LEU A 108 2.05 6.87 9.81
C LEU A 108 1.38 7.50 8.59
N GLU A 109 1.38 6.80 7.44
CA GLU A 109 0.65 7.20 6.23
C GLU A 109 -0.85 7.40 6.53
N ASP A 110 -1.50 6.48 7.25
CA ASP A 110 -2.92 6.59 7.63
C ASP A 110 -3.19 7.76 8.56
N SER A 111 -2.31 7.99 9.53
CA SER A 111 -2.41 9.10 10.48
C SER A 111 -2.34 10.43 9.73
N ILE A 112 -1.39 10.60 8.81
CA ILE A 112 -1.28 11.78 7.95
C ILE A 112 -2.54 11.95 7.09
N GLN A 113 -3.00 10.88 6.44
CA GLN A 113 -4.21 10.94 5.61
C GLN A 113 -5.46 11.31 6.40
N SER A 114 -5.59 10.86 7.65
CA SER A 114 -6.69 11.23 8.53
C SER A 114 -6.68 12.72 8.85
N LYS A 115 -5.51 13.29 9.14
CA LYS A 115 -5.30 14.72 9.41
C LYS A 115 -5.57 15.58 8.18
N ILE A 116 -5.11 15.15 7.00
CA ILE A 116 -5.44 15.80 5.72
C ILE A 116 -6.95 15.86 5.51
N ARG A 117 -7.69 14.79 5.79
CA ARG A 117 -9.16 14.77 5.69
C ARG A 117 -9.81 15.71 6.71
N ALA A 118 -9.24 15.81 7.91
CA ALA A 118 -9.75 16.68 8.97
C ALA A 118 -9.61 18.18 8.64
N LEU A 119 -8.67 18.56 7.74
CA LEU A 119 -8.56 19.92 7.21
C LEU A 119 -9.76 20.34 6.34
N LYS A 120 -10.62 19.39 5.91
CA LYS A 120 -11.86 19.66 5.13
C LYS A 120 -11.63 20.60 3.93
N LEU A 121 -10.53 20.39 3.22
CA LEU A 121 -10.19 21.20 2.05
C LEU A 121 -11.23 21.05 0.94
N GLN A 122 -11.31 22.06 0.08
CA GLN A 122 -12.20 22.05 -1.08
C GLN A 122 -11.86 20.87 -2.01
N PRO A 123 -12.85 20.25 -2.69
CA PRO A 123 -12.61 19.06 -3.53
C PRO A 123 -11.59 19.26 -4.66
N ASN A 124 -11.39 20.49 -5.11
CA ASN A 124 -10.40 20.86 -6.13
C ASN A 124 -8.98 21.05 -5.56
N VAL A 125 -8.79 20.87 -4.25
CA VAL A 125 -7.49 20.95 -3.56
C VAL A 125 -7.13 19.57 -3.04
N LYS A 126 -5.95 19.10 -3.42
CA LYS A 126 -5.40 17.82 -3.02
C LYS A 126 -4.09 18.02 -2.27
N LEU A 127 -4.03 17.49 -1.05
CA LEU A 127 -2.79 17.32 -0.31
C LEU A 127 -2.31 15.88 -0.45
N SER A 128 -1.02 15.71 -0.71
CA SER A 128 -0.38 14.41 -0.80
C SER A 128 1.03 14.44 -0.22
N VAL A 129 1.46 13.30 0.31
CA VAL A 129 2.82 13.08 0.81
C VAL A 129 3.55 12.11 -0.10
N PRO A 130 4.89 12.20 -0.20
CA PRO A 130 5.67 11.28 -1.01
C PRO A 130 5.53 9.83 -0.50
N PRO A 131 5.57 8.82 -1.39
CA PRO A 131 5.64 7.42 -0.99
C PRO A 131 6.83 7.18 -0.05
N GLY A 132 6.64 6.44 1.03
CA GLY A 132 7.70 6.22 2.02
C GLY A 132 7.94 7.39 2.97
N LEU A 133 7.25 8.52 2.78
CA LEU A 133 7.34 9.73 3.62
C LEU A 133 8.75 10.35 3.68
N GLU A 134 9.56 10.11 2.66
CA GLU A 134 10.91 10.67 2.56
C GLU A 134 10.89 12.15 2.17
N GLY A 135 11.84 12.93 2.69
CA GLY A 135 12.04 14.34 2.33
C GLY A 135 11.25 15.35 3.18
N GLY A 136 10.25 14.91 3.94
CA GLY A 136 9.52 15.79 4.89
C GLY A 136 8.58 16.80 4.23
N ASP A 137 8.37 16.71 2.91
CA ASP A 137 7.58 17.65 2.13
C ASP A 137 6.11 17.24 2.00
N LEU A 138 5.22 18.25 2.01
CA LEU A 138 3.81 18.11 1.69
C LEU A 138 3.54 18.72 0.30
N ARG A 139 2.97 17.94 -0.62
CA ARG A 139 2.59 18.42 -1.94
C ARG A 139 1.14 18.89 -1.95
N VAL A 140 0.94 20.12 -2.39
CA VAL A 140 -0.37 20.74 -2.64
C VAL A 140 -0.61 20.83 -4.15
N GLU A 141 -1.75 20.35 -4.61
CA GLU A 141 -2.16 20.41 -6.02
C GLU A 141 -3.60 20.90 -6.10
N PHE A 142 -3.89 21.87 -6.98
CA PHE A 142 -5.25 22.36 -7.19
C PHE A 142 -5.47 22.85 -8.63
N SER A 143 -6.74 22.88 -9.05
CA SER A 143 -7.17 23.41 -10.35
C SER A 143 -8.28 24.43 -10.16
N VAL A 144 -8.15 25.57 -10.83
CA VAL A 144 -9.07 26.72 -10.73
C VAL A 144 -9.33 27.29 -12.12
N GLY A 145 -10.57 27.67 -12.39
CA GLY A 145 -11.00 28.24 -13.67
C GLY A 145 -11.03 29.77 -13.69
N SER A 146 -10.85 30.43 -12.53
CA SER A 146 -10.97 31.88 -12.42
C SER A 146 -10.05 32.48 -11.34
N PRO A 147 -9.72 33.78 -11.43
CA PRO A 147 -8.99 34.47 -10.37
C PRO A 147 -9.73 34.50 -9.02
N ALA A 148 -11.06 34.48 -9.03
CA ALA A 148 -11.87 34.44 -7.81
C ALA A 148 -11.74 33.08 -7.10
N GLU A 149 -11.76 31.98 -7.84
CA GLU A 149 -11.50 30.64 -7.29
C GLU A 149 -10.09 30.51 -6.74
N LEU A 150 -9.08 31.06 -7.42
CA LEU A 150 -7.70 31.08 -6.91
C LEU A 150 -7.63 31.76 -5.54
N LYS A 151 -8.25 32.95 -5.40
CA LYS A 151 -8.29 33.66 -4.11
C LYS A 151 -8.98 32.85 -3.02
N SER A 152 -10.09 32.18 -3.36
CA SER A 152 -10.82 31.31 -2.42
C SER A 152 -9.96 30.13 -1.95
N VAL A 153 -9.27 29.45 -2.87
CA VAL A 153 -8.37 28.33 -2.55
C VAL A 153 -7.22 28.80 -1.66
N LEU A 154 -6.57 29.92 -2.00
CA LEU A 154 -5.47 30.47 -1.21
C LEU A 154 -5.91 30.86 0.21
N ALA A 155 -7.08 31.48 0.36
CA ALA A 155 -7.64 31.80 1.67
C ALA A 155 -7.87 30.54 2.52
N LYS A 156 -8.44 29.48 1.93
CA LYS A 156 -8.63 28.20 2.65
C LYS A 156 -7.33 27.48 2.97
N LEU A 157 -6.32 27.55 2.10
CA LEU A 157 -4.99 27.01 2.42
C LEU A 157 -4.32 27.80 3.55
N SER A 158 -4.50 29.12 3.60
CA SER A 158 -4.03 29.96 4.71
C SER A 158 -4.69 29.54 6.03
N GLU A 159 -6.03 29.44 6.06
CA GLU A 159 -6.77 28.94 7.24
C GLU A 159 -6.29 27.54 7.66
N ALA A 160 -6.11 26.63 6.70
CA ALA A 160 -5.65 25.27 6.97
C ALA A 160 -4.23 25.22 7.52
N SER A 161 -3.37 26.17 7.15
CA SER A 161 -1.98 26.23 7.62
C SER A 161 -1.86 26.54 9.11
N GLU A 162 -2.86 27.21 9.67
CA GLU A 162 -2.95 27.56 11.10
C GLU A 162 -3.62 26.47 11.94
N CYS A 163 -4.18 25.45 11.28
CA CYS A 163 -4.85 24.34 11.96
C CYS A 163 -3.85 23.41 12.64
N GLU A 164 -4.19 22.92 13.83
CA GLU A 164 -3.38 21.95 14.59
C GLU A 164 -3.04 20.71 13.74
N PHE A 165 -3.99 20.22 12.94
CA PHE A 165 -3.77 19.07 12.04
C PHE A 165 -2.61 19.30 11.05
N MET A 166 -2.38 20.53 10.59
CA MET A 166 -1.25 20.84 9.71
C MET A 166 0.07 20.71 10.45
N THR A 167 0.13 21.23 11.68
CA THR A 167 1.32 21.13 12.53
C THR A 167 1.65 19.66 12.80
N GLU A 168 0.66 18.86 13.17
CA GLU A 168 0.83 17.43 13.40
C GLU A 168 1.31 16.68 12.14
N ILE A 169 0.82 17.03 10.93
CA ILE A 169 1.31 16.43 9.68
C ILE A 169 2.83 16.64 9.54
N PHE A 170 3.33 17.85 9.80
CA PHE A 170 4.76 18.14 9.68
C PHE A 170 5.59 17.48 10.79
N VAL A 171 5.06 17.30 12.00
CA VAL A 171 5.71 16.52 13.06
C VAL A 171 5.87 15.06 12.61
N LEU A 172 4.81 14.46 12.07
CA LEU A 172 4.84 13.10 11.54
C LEU A 172 5.80 12.94 10.36
N LEU A 173 5.89 13.95 9.47
CA LEU A 173 6.80 13.95 8.33
C LEU A 173 8.29 14.09 8.70
N LYS A 174 8.60 14.75 9.83
CA LYS A 174 9.98 14.88 10.33
C LYS A 174 10.49 13.64 11.06
N GLY A 175 9.62 12.65 11.30
CA GLY A 175 9.96 11.46 12.07
C GLY A 175 9.95 11.70 13.58
N ASP A 176 9.44 12.84 14.05
CA ASP A 176 9.26 13.15 15.46
C ASP A 176 8.03 12.42 16.02
N ALA A 177 8.01 11.09 15.89
CA ALA A 177 7.00 10.23 16.50
C ALA A 177 7.31 9.99 17.99
N SER A 178 7.35 11.07 18.77
CA SER A 178 7.10 11.04 20.21
C SER A 178 5.76 11.69 20.48
N ALA A 179 4.68 11.02 20.09
CA ALA A 179 3.33 11.38 20.51
C ALA A 179 2.56 10.10 20.90
N GLU A 180 2.63 9.84 22.20
CA GLU A 180 1.69 9.12 23.07
C GLU A 180 1.00 7.83 22.57
N LYS A 181 1.43 6.70 23.17
CA LYS A 181 0.49 5.61 23.49
C LYS A 181 -0.51 6.13 24.54
N PRO A 182 -1.83 5.94 24.39
CA PRO A 182 -2.75 6.23 25.48
C PRO A 182 -2.43 5.28 26.65
N LYS A 183 -2.21 5.85 27.84
CA LYS A 183 -2.13 5.08 29.09
C LYS A 183 -3.44 4.30 29.28
N PRO A 184 -3.40 3.01 29.65
CA PRO A 184 -4.59 2.32 30.08
C PRO A 184 -5.07 2.97 31.38
N VAL A 185 -6.29 3.49 31.37
CA VAL A 185 -7.02 3.86 32.58
C VAL A 185 -7.18 2.56 33.38
N ARG A 186 -6.58 2.51 34.57
CA ARG A 186 -6.91 1.55 35.62
C ARG A 186 -7.90 2.18 36.57
#